data_AF-A0A8C6GJI2-F1
#
_entry.id   AF-A0A8C6GJI2-F1
#
_cell.length_a   1.000
_cell.length_b   1.000
_cell.length_c   1.000
_cell.angle_alpha   90.00
_cell.angle_beta   90.00
_cell.angle_gamma   90.00
#
_symmetry.space_group_name_H-M   'P 1'
#
loop_
_entity.id
_entity.type
_entity.pdbx_description
1 polymer ?
#
loop_
_entity_poly.entity_id
_entity_poly.type
_entity_poly.pdbx_seq_one_letter_code
_entity_poly.pdbx_strand_id
1 'polypeptide(L)' 'LWAMKAGHLLWALLLMHSLWSLPTDGAIRNYYLGIQDMQWNYAPKGRNVITNQTLNNDT' A
#
# COMPACT_ATOMS: atom_id res chain seq x y z
N LEU A 1 23.77 -38.70 24.72
CA LEU A 1 22.61 -38.28 23.91
C LEU A 1 21.36 -38.51 24.75
N TRP A 2 20.82 -37.47 25.39
CA TRP A 2 19.72 -37.61 26.34
C TRP A 2 18.39 -37.70 25.58
N ALA A 3 17.72 -38.86 25.67
CA ALA A 3 16.38 -39.03 25.13
C ALA A 3 15.41 -38.15 25.93
N MET A 4 14.87 -37.12 25.29
CA MET A 4 13.82 -36.30 25.89
C MET A 4 12.62 -37.19 26.21
N LYS A 5 12.16 -37.22 27.47
CA LYS A 5 10.94 -37.96 27.87
C LYS A 5 9.76 -37.46 27.03
N ALA A 6 8.93 -38.37 26.53
CA ALA A 6 7.82 -38.08 25.60
C ALA A 6 6.93 -36.88 26.00
N GLY A 7 6.74 -36.64 27.31
CA GLY A 7 6.01 -35.45 27.80
C GLY A 7 6.65 -34.11 27.43
N HIS A 8 7.97 -34.02 27.32
CA HIS A 8 8.66 -32.78 26.93
C HIS A 8 8.45 -32.45 25.45
N LEU A 9 8.33 -33.47 24.60
CA LEU A 9 8.01 -33.29 23.18
C LEU A 9 6.58 -32.75 23.01
N LEU A 10 5.64 -33.24 23.84
CA LEU A 10 4.27 -32.73 23.86
C LEU A 10 4.22 -31.25 24.28
N TRP A 11 4.96 -30.87 25.33
CA TRP A 11 5.04 -29.47 25.76
C TRP A 11 5.70 -28.56 24.72
N ALA A 12 6.74 -29.05 24.04
CA ALA A 12 7.40 -28.31 22.95
C ALA A 12 6.46 -28.07 21.76
N LEU A 13 5.64 -29.06 21.38
CA LEU A 13 4.64 -28.94 20.32
C LEU A 13 3.55 -27.91 20.67
N LEU A 14 3.07 -27.92 21.91
CA LEU A 14 2.07 -26.96 22.40
C LEU A 14 2.61 -25.51 22.40
N LEU A 15 3.85 -25.32 22.83
CA LEU A 15 4.54 -24.03 22.75
C LEU A 15 4.69 -23.56 21.30
N MET A 16 5.13 -24.42 20.39
CA MET A 16 5.29 -24.08 18.97
C MET A 16 3.95 -23.71 18.29
N HIS A 17 2.83 -24.32 18.68
CA HIS A 17 1.50 -23.93 18.15
C HIS A 17 1.06 -22.54 18.61
N SER A 18 1.40 -22.14 19.84
CA SER A 18 1.09 -20.79 20.34
C SER A 18 1.91 -19.67 19.70
N LEU A 19 3.06 -20.00 19.09
CA LEU A 19 3.90 -19.07 18.34
C LEU A 19 3.60 -19.05 16.83
N TRP A 20 2.64 -19.83 16.35
CA TRP A 20 2.25 -19.79 14.95
C TRP A 20 1.48 -18.50 14.67
N SER A 21 2.05 -17.63 13.83
CA SER A 21 1.38 -16.39 13.42
C SER A 21 0.06 -16.73 12.71
N LEU A 22 -1.05 -16.19 13.21
CA LEU A 22 -2.31 -16.28 12.50
C LEU A 22 -2.20 -15.49 11.19
N PRO A 23 -2.71 -16.03 10.07
CA PRO A 23 -2.82 -15.26 8.84
C PRO A 23 -3.69 -14.03 9.10
N THR A 24 -3.22 -12.87 8.66
CA THR A 24 -3.98 -11.63 8.69
C THR A 24 -4.79 -11.50 7.40
N ASP A 25 -5.99 -10.96 7.50
CA ASP A 25 -6.81 -10.72 6.31
C ASP A 25 -6.42 -9.40 5.64
N GLY A 26 -6.49 -9.38 4.31
CA GLY A 26 -6.25 -8.19 3.51
C GLY A 26 -7.54 -7.42 3.27
N ALA A 27 -7.50 -6.09 3.30
CA ALA A 27 -8.68 -5.28 3.01
C ALA A 27 -8.96 -5.19 1.50
N ILE A 28 -10.18 -5.54 1.08
CA ILE A 28 -10.67 -5.30 -0.28
C ILE A 28 -11.12 -3.83 -0.41
N ARG A 29 -10.65 -3.13 -1.45
CA ARG A 29 -11.07 -1.75 -1.78
C ARG A 29 -11.66 -1.70 -3.18
N ASN A 30 -12.98 -1.48 -3.25
CA ASN A 30 -13.71 -1.36 -4.50
C ASN A 30 -13.75 0.10 -4.96
N TYR A 31 -13.41 0.36 -6.23
CA TYR A 31 -13.53 1.68 -6.86
C TYR A 31 -14.43 1.59 -8.08
N TYR A 32 -15.30 2.58 -8.24
CA TYR A 32 -16.17 2.74 -9.41
C TYR A 32 -15.75 4.02 -10.11
N LEU A 33 -15.29 3.89 -11.35
CA LEU A 33 -14.79 5.01 -12.14
C LEU A 33 -15.80 5.34 -13.23
N GLY A 34 -16.15 6.62 -13.33
CA GLY A 34 -16.91 7.17 -14.45
C GLY A 34 -16.03 8.07 -15.31
N ILE A 35 -16.35 8.17 -16.58
CA ILE A 35 -15.72 9.10 -17.52
C ILE A 35 -16.66 10.29 -17.68
N GLN A 36 -16.11 11.50 -17.63
CA GLN A 36 -16.83 12.75 -17.85
C GLN A 36 -16.00 13.66 -18.73
N ASP A 37 -16.66 14.28 -19.71
CA ASP A 37 -16.06 15.36 -20.48
C ASP A 37 -15.88 16.59 -19.58
N MET A 38 -14.68 17.18 -19.59
CA MET A 38 -14.40 18.41 -18.86
C MET A 38 -13.46 19.32 -19.63
N GLN A 39 -13.56 20.62 -19.37
CA GLN A 39 -12.60 21.61 -19.86
C GLN A 39 -11.33 21.52 -19.01
N TRP A 40 -10.20 21.17 -19.63
CA TRP A 40 -8.93 21.02 -18.94
C TRP A 40 -8.01 22.23 -19.18
N ASN A 41 -7.86 23.07 -18.15
CA ASN A 41 -6.91 24.19 -18.20
C ASN A 41 -5.50 23.69 -17.89
N TYR A 42 -4.68 23.50 -18.94
CA TYR A 42 -3.28 23.06 -18.82
C TYR A 42 -2.38 24.06 -18.05
N ALA A 43 -2.75 25.34 -18.01
CA ALA A 43 -1.97 26.37 -17.33
C ALA A 43 -2.86 27.29 -16.48
N PRO A 44 -3.38 26.81 -15.32
CA PRO A 44 -4.31 27.58 -14.49
C PRO A 44 -3.76 28.92 -13.99
N LYS A 45 -2.44 29.06 -13.95
CA LYS A 45 -1.76 30.30 -13.53
C LYS A 45 -1.66 31.35 -14.63
N GLY A 46 -1.98 31.03 -15.88
CA GLY A 46 -1.92 31.95 -17.02
C GLY A 46 -0.52 32.49 -17.35
N ARG A 47 0.52 31.94 -16.74
CA ARG A 47 1.92 32.35 -16.89
C ARG A 47 2.86 31.17 -16.75
N ASN A 48 4.01 31.27 -17.40
CA ASN A 48 5.12 30.38 -17.14
C ASN A 48 5.63 30.62 -15.71
N VAL A 49 5.63 29.57 -14.89
CA VAL A 49 5.99 29.67 -13.47
C VAL A 49 7.50 29.80 -13.25
N ILE A 50 8.31 29.41 -14.23
CA ILE A 50 9.78 29.45 -14.19
C ILE A 50 10.25 30.85 -14.58
N THR A 51 9.74 31.40 -15.68
CA THR A 51 10.17 32.71 -16.20
C THR A 51 9.35 33.89 -15.65
N ASN A 52 8.20 33.60 -15.03
CA ASN A 52 7.22 34.60 -14.57
C ASN A 52 6.67 35.47 -15.70
N GLN A 53 6.66 34.97 -16.94
CA GLN A 53 6.14 35.66 -18.11
C GLN A 53 4.82 35.06 -18.60
N THR A 54 4.08 35.82 -19.41
CA THR A 54 2.87 35.32 -20.07
C THR A 54 3.20 34.13 -20.97
N LEU A 55 2.26 33.17 -21.06
CA LEU A 55 2.44 31.96 -21.88
C LEU A 55 2.72 32.26 -23.36
N ASN A 56 2.29 33.41 -23.87
CA ASN A 56 2.57 33.86 -25.24
C ASN A 56 4.07 34.01 -25.54
N ASN A 57 4.93 34.08 -24.51
CA ASN A 57 6.37 34.23 -24.65
C ASN A 57 7.12 32.87 -24.70
N ASP A 58 6.41 31.74 -24.59
CA ASP A 58 7.00 30.39 -24.57
C ASP A 58 7.18 29.77 -25.98
N THR A 59 7.25 30.59 -27.02
CA THR A 59 7.44 30.19 -28.43
C THR A 59 8.86 29.72 -28.76
#